data_AF-A0A964GRQ9-F1
#
_entry.id   AF-A0A964GRQ9-F1
#
_cell.length_a   1.000
_cell.length_b   1.000
_cell.length_c   1.000
_cell.angle_alpha   90.00
_cell.angle_beta   90.00
_cell.angle_gamma   90.00
#
_symmetry.space_group_name_H-M   'P 1'
#
loop_
_entity.id
_entity.type
_entity.pdbx_description
1 polymer ?
#
loop_
_entity_poly.entity_id
_entity_poly.type
_entity_poly.pdbx_seq_one_letter_code
_entity_poly.pdbx_strand_id
1 'polypeptide(L)'
;MDTNKMREQFEAWALSAKAHGEHFDLSRGNHGAYKSPITHWLYCSWVASYQASREVVVVELPNRAAEAYLEEFDEVEGGSFNEAAYIRDVRKAIEAQGLKVAP
;
A
#
# COMPACT_ATOMS: atom_id res chain seq x y z
N MET A 1 0.82 -1.58 11.37
CA MET A 1 0.71 -2.44 10.17
C MET A 1 0.52 -3.88 10.63
N ASP A 2 -0.50 -4.58 10.12
CA ASP A 2 -0.80 -5.94 10.58
C ASP A 2 0.19 -6.95 9.98
N THR A 3 1.06 -7.52 10.83
CA THR A 3 2.08 -8.49 10.43
C THR A 3 1.45 -9.80 9.95
N ASN A 4 0.22 -10.11 10.40
CA ASN A 4 -0.51 -11.29 9.95
C ASN A 4 -0.91 -11.16 8.48
N LYS A 5 -1.31 -9.97 8.04
CA LYS A 5 -1.70 -9.71 6.65
C LYS A 5 -0.55 -9.85 5.66
N MET A 6 0.69 -9.52 6.05
CA MET A 6 1.88 -9.74 5.22
C MET A 6 2.18 -11.22 5.02
N ARG A 7 2.00 -12.01 6.08
CA ARG A 7 2.25 -13.45 6.06
C ARG A 7 1.22 -14.18 5.20
N GLU A 8 -0.05 -13.86 5.36
CA GLU A 8 -1.12 -14.44 4.55
C GLU A 8 -0.90 -14.22 3.05
N GLN A 9 -0.45 -13.01 2.65
CA GLN A 9 -0.14 -12.71 1.25
C GLN A 9 1.07 -13.49 0.73
N PHE A 10 2.12 -13.63 1.55
CA PHE A 10 3.28 -14.45 1.21
C PHE A 10 2.88 -15.93 1.03
N GLU A 11 2.11 -16.49 1.96
CA GLU A 11 1.66 -17.88 1.90
C GLU A 11 0.75 -18.13 0.69
N ALA A 12 -0.15 -17.19 0.36
CA ALA A 12 -0.99 -17.27 -0.83
C ALA A 12 -0.16 -17.28 -2.12
N TRP A 13 0.88 -16.43 -2.21
CA TRP A 13 1.82 -16.44 -3.34
C TRP A 13 2.61 -17.75 -3.42
N ALA A 14 3.15 -18.23 -2.29
CA ALA A 14 3.90 -19.48 -2.26
C ALA A 14 3.03 -20.70 -2.68
N LEU A 15 1.73 -20.67 -2.34
CA LEU A 15 0.76 -21.67 -2.79
C LEU A 15 0.44 -21.55 -4.28
N SER A 16 0.40 -20.34 -4.86
CA SER A 16 0.17 -20.16 -6.30
C SER A 16 1.39 -20.55 -7.13
N ALA A 17 2.61 -20.33 -6.62
CA ALA A 17 3.87 -20.77 -7.24
C ALA A 17 3.93 -22.29 -7.45
N LYS A 18 3.18 -23.07 -6.65
CA LYS A 18 2.97 -24.51 -6.85
C LYS A 18 2.43 -24.86 -8.22
N ALA A 19 1.56 -24.01 -8.79
CA ALA A 19 1.05 -24.21 -10.14
C ALA A 19 2.15 -24.10 -11.23
N HIS A 20 3.29 -23.49 -10.88
CA HIS A 20 4.44 -23.28 -11.76
C HIS A 20 5.61 -24.25 -11.47
N GLY A 21 5.41 -25.26 -10.62
CA GLY A 21 6.40 -26.29 -10.30
C GLY A 21 7.32 -25.96 -9.11
N GLU A 22 7.14 -24.80 -8.47
CA GLU A 22 7.87 -24.46 -7.24
C GLU A 22 7.16 -24.97 -6.00
N HIS A 23 7.90 -25.58 -5.08
CA HIS A 23 7.31 -26.14 -3.85
C HIS A 23 7.98 -25.54 -2.62
N PHE A 24 7.22 -24.73 -1.88
CA PHE A 24 7.64 -24.15 -0.62
C PHE A 24 7.02 -24.90 0.56
N ASP A 25 7.85 -25.35 1.50
CA ASP A 25 7.36 -25.88 2.78
C ASP A 25 6.95 -24.72 3.69
N LEU A 26 5.63 -24.59 3.90
CA LEU A 26 5.00 -23.58 4.75
C LEU A 26 4.81 -24.07 6.21
N SER A 27 5.34 -25.24 6.57
CA SER A 27 5.28 -25.73 7.94
C SER A 27 6.10 -24.84 8.88
N ARG A 28 5.61 -24.69 10.11
CA ARG A 28 6.17 -23.74 11.10
C ARG A 28 6.77 -24.47 12.29
N GLY A 29 7.90 -23.96 12.75
CA GLY A 29 8.52 -24.37 14.00
C GLY A 29 8.00 -23.57 15.20
N ASN A 30 8.64 -23.76 16.35
CA ASN A 30 8.39 -22.90 17.50
C ASN A 30 8.73 -21.45 17.15
N HIS A 31 7.95 -20.51 17.71
CA HIS A 31 8.07 -19.06 17.47
C HIS A 31 7.61 -18.56 16.09
N GLY A 32 6.97 -19.41 15.26
CA GLY A 32 6.30 -18.97 14.02
C GLY A 32 7.23 -18.76 12.82
N ALA A 33 8.50 -19.16 12.92
CA ALA A 33 9.41 -19.27 11.77
C ALA A 33 9.04 -20.48 10.90
N TYR A 34 9.28 -20.39 9.59
CA TYR A 34 9.13 -21.54 8.70
C TYR A 34 10.26 -22.56 8.97
N LYS A 35 9.93 -23.85 8.96
CA LYS A 35 10.92 -24.92 9.20
C LYS A 35 11.94 -25.01 8.07
N SER A 36 11.52 -24.78 6.83
CA SER A 36 12.41 -24.69 5.68
C SER A 36 13.21 -23.38 5.76
N PRO A 37 14.57 -23.44 5.80
CA PRO A 37 15.41 -22.25 5.79
C PRO A 37 15.19 -21.38 4.55
N ILE A 38 14.95 -22.00 3.39
CA ILE A 38 14.70 -21.29 2.12
C ILE A 38 13.37 -20.53 2.20
N THR A 39 12.29 -21.19 2.64
CA THR A 39 10.98 -20.53 2.80
C THR A 39 11.09 -19.39 3.81
N HIS A 40 11.82 -19.59 4.91
CA HIS A 40 11.99 -18.55 5.93
C HIS A 40 12.75 -17.34 5.39
N TRP A 41 13.85 -17.56 4.65
CA TRP A 41 14.63 -16.48 4.06
C TRP A 41 13.85 -15.70 3.00
N LEU A 42 13.06 -16.39 2.16
CA LEU A 42 12.15 -15.75 1.21
C LEU A 42 11.10 -14.90 1.93
N TYR A 43 10.52 -15.41 3.02
CA TYR A 43 9.57 -14.64 3.83
C TYR A 43 10.21 -13.38 4.43
N CYS A 44 11.42 -13.48 4.99
CA CYS A 44 12.14 -12.31 5.51
C CYS A 44 12.41 -11.28 4.40
N SER A 45 12.82 -11.74 3.21
CA SER A 45 13.07 -10.87 2.05
C SER A 45 11.79 -10.21 1.56
N TRP A 46 10.68 -10.93 1.54
CA TRP A 46 9.35 -10.40 1.26
C TRP A 46 8.96 -9.30 2.24
N VAL A 47 9.10 -9.54 3.56
CA VAL A 47 8.77 -8.56 4.59
C VAL A 47 9.61 -7.29 4.44
N ALA A 48 10.92 -7.44 4.26
CA ALA A 48 11.82 -6.29 4.06
C ALA A 48 11.49 -5.50 2.80
N SER A 49 11.25 -6.20 1.67
CA SER A 49 10.89 -5.56 0.40
C SER A 49 9.53 -4.87 0.47
N TYR A 50 8.57 -5.49 1.17
CA TYR A 50 7.26 -4.90 1.40
C TYR A 50 7.38 -3.59 2.19
N GLN A 51 8.13 -3.60 3.29
CA GLN A 51 8.37 -2.41 4.11
C GLN A 51 9.05 -1.30 3.31
N ALA A 52 10.15 -1.61 2.62
CA ALA A 52 10.87 -0.66 1.78
C ALA A 52 9.98 -0.07 0.68
N SER A 53 9.16 -0.89 0.02
CA SER A 53 8.23 -0.41 -1.02
C SER A 53 7.17 0.56 -0.49
N ARG A 54 6.81 0.46 0.80
CA ARG A 54 5.81 1.34 1.43
C ARG A 54 6.42 2.60 2.01
N GLU A 55 7.67 2.57 2.46
CA GLU A 55 8.39 3.77 2.92
C GLU A 55 8.69 4.75 1.78
N VAL A 56 8.85 4.25 0.56
CA VAL A 56 9.07 5.07 -0.65
C VAL A 56 7.76 5.68 -1.19
N VAL A 57 6.60 5.16 -0.79
CA VAL A 57 5.29 5.66 -1.24
C VAL A 57 4.90 6.87 -0.38
N VAL A 58 5.46 8.02 -0.71
CA VAL A 58 5.00 9.32 -0.20
C VAL A 58 4.08 9.92 -1.25
N VAL A 59 2.79 10.03 -0.93
CA VAL A 59 1.83 10.74 -1.77
C VAL A 59 1.84 12.20 -1.35
N GLU A 60 2.35 13.08 -2.22
CA GLU A 60 2.18 14.52 -2.03
C GLU A 60 0.71 14.89 -2.28
N LEU A 61 0.04 15.32 -1.22
CA LEU A 61 -1.33 15.79 -1.31
C LEU A 61 -1.35 17.24 -1.82
N PRO A 62 -2.42 17.66 -2.52
CA PRO A 62 -2.58 19.05 -2.93
C PRO A 62 -2.50 19.99 -1.72
N ASN A 63 -1.70 21.07 -1.84
CA ASN A 63 -1.55 22.05 -0.78
C ASN A 63 -2.75 22.98 -0.73
N ARG A 64 -3.59 22.82 0.30
CA ARG A 64 -4.77 23.67 0.58
C ARG A 64 -4.50 25.17 0.72
N ALA A 65 -3.26 25.57 0.96
CA ALA A 65 -2.85 26.96 1.15
C ALA A 65 -2.17 27.56 -0.09
N ALA A 66 -2.08 26.83 -1.20
CA ALA A 66 -1.56 27.36 -2.45
C ALA A 66 -2.58 28.32 -3.10
N GLU A 67 -2.11 29.45 -3.64
CA GLU A 67 -2.97 30.47 -4.28
C GLU A 67 -3.84 29.90 -5.39
N ALA A 68 -3.31 29.00 -6.23
CA ALA A 68 -4.08 28.31 -7.26
C ALA A 68 -5.24 27.44 -6.72
N TYR A 69 -5.14 26.99 -5.47
CA TYR A 69 -6.17 26.21 -4.79
C TYR A 69 -7.19 27.11 -4.07
N LEU A 70 -6.84 28.37 -3.80
CA LEU A 70 -7.73 29.37 -3.22
C LEU A 70 -8.55 30.05 -4.32
N GLU A 71 -7.96 30.37 -5.47
CA GLU A 71 -8.67 30.96 -6.61
C GLU A 71 -9.79 30.08 -7.18
N GLU A 72 -9.62 28.75 -7.21
CA GLU A 72 -10.65 27.82 -7.71
C GLU A 72 -11.75 27.52 -6.67
N PHE A 73 -11.58 27.95 -5.41
CA PHE A 73 -12.46 27.61 -4.28
C PHE A 73 -13.04 28.84 -3.53
N ASP A 74 -12.55 30.06 -3.79
CA ASP A 74 -13.06 31.32 -3.22
C ASP A 74 -14.24 31.94 -4.00
N GLU A 75 -14.61 31.39 -5.17
CA GLU A 75 -15.74 31.89 -5.98
C GLU A 75 -17.09 31.20 -5.68
N VAL A 76 -17.40 30.94 -4.41
CA VAL A 76 -18.79 30.63 -4.01
C VAL A 76 -19.25 31.75 -3.08
N GLU A 77 -20.21 32.58 -3.53
CA GLU A 77 -20.95 33.50 -2.67
C GLU A 77 -21.38 32.77 -1.38
N GLY A 78 -20.68 33.01 -0.26
CA GLY A 78 -20.89 32.30 1.01
C GLY A 78 -19.67 31.66 1.66
N GLY A 79 -18.50 31.62 1.00
CA GLY A 79 -17.21 31.31 1.65
C GLY A 79 -17.05 29.87 2.19
N SER A 80 -17.69 28.89 1.57
CA SER A 80 -17.56 27.48 1.98
C SER A 80 -16.61 26.70 1.08
N PHE A 81 -15.65 26.03 1.70
CA PHE A 81 -14.69 25.13 1.06
C PHE A 81 -15.38 24.06 0.20
N ASN A 82 -15.02 23.95 -1.09
CA ASN A 82 -15.55 22.94 -2.00
C ASN A 82 -14.93 21.55 -1.77
N GLU A 83 -15.36 20.87 -0.71
CA GLU A 83 -14.86 19.57 -0.31
C GLU A 83 -14.86 18.51 -1.43
N ALA A 84 -15.83 18.57 -2.35
CA ALA A 84 -15.94 17.64 -3.46
C ALA A 84 -14.79 17.77 -4.47
N ALA A 85 -14.36 18.99 -4.80
CA ALA A 85 -13.23 19.22 -5.69
C ALA A 85 -11.91 18.82 -5.04
N TYR A 86 -11.75 19.07 -3.74
CA TYR A 86 -10.57 18.63 -2.97
C TYR A 86 -10.45 17.10 -2.91
N ILE A 87 -11.54 16.38 -2.60
CA ILE A 87 -11.55 14.91 -2.56
C ILE A 87 -11.16 14.32 -3.92
N ARG A 88 -11.62 14.92 -5.02
CA ARG A 88 -11.27 14.51 -6.38
C ARG A 88 -9.77 14.64 -6.64
N ASP A 89 -9.16 15.75 -6.25
CA ASP A 89 -7.75 15.99 -6.51
C ASP A 89 -6.83 15.16 -5.61
N VAL A 90 -7.22 14.95 -4.34
CA VAL A 90 -6.57 13.99 -3.44
C VAL A 90 -6.61 12.59 -4.06
N ARG A 91 -7.76 12.15 -4.59
CA ARG A 91 -7.88 10.85 -5.27
C ARG A 91 -6.94 10.76 -6.46
N LYS A 92 -6.88 11.79 -7.31
CA LYS A 92 -5.95 11.85 -8.44
C LYS A 92 -4.48 11.79 -8.01
N ALA A 93 -4.09 12.51 -6.96
CA ALA A 93 -2.72 12.51 -6.45
C ALA A 93 -2.31 11.12 -5.94
N ILE A 94 -3.22 10.41 -5.26
CA ILE A 94 -3.00 9.02 -4.81
C ILE A 94 -2.90 8.07 -6.01
N GLU A 95 -3.79 8.19 -7.00
CA GLU A 95 -3.81 7.36 -8.21
C GLU A 95 -2.59 7.59 -9.12
N ALA A 96 -2.05 8.81 -9.18
CA ALA A 96 -0.85 9.15 -9.94
C ALA A 96 0.41 8.39 -9.46
N GLN A 97 0.41 7.94 -8.19
CA GLN A 97 1.45 7.09 -7.61
C GLN A 97 1.18 5.59 -7.86
N GLY A 98 0.20 5.24 -8.70
CA GLY A 98 -0.17 3.86 -9.02
C GLY A 98 -0.97 3.15 -7.91
N LEU A 99 -1.43 3.88 -6.90
CA LEU A 99 -2.21 3.33 -5.79
C LEU A 99 -3.70 3.31 -6.13
N LYS A 100 -4.39 2.25 -5.69
CA LYS A 100 -5.86 2.14 -5.84
C LYS A 100 -6.56 2.84 -4.68
N VAL A 101 -7.56 3.67 -4.97
CA VAL A 101 -8.40 4.36 -3.98
C VAL A 101 -9.81 3.75 -3.97
N ALA A 102 -10.24 3.22 -2.83
CA ALA A 102 -11.61 2.72 -2.66
C ALA A 102 -12.61 3.88 -2.44
N PRO A 103 -13.92 3.68 -2.65
CA PRO A 103 -14.96 4.65 -2.30
C PRO A 103 -15.00 4.97 -0.80
#